data_AF-A0A967WCT9-F1
#
_entry.id   AF-A0A967WCT9-F1
#
_cell.length_a   1.000
_cell.length_b   1.000
_cell.length_c   1.000
_cell.angle_alpha   90.00
_cell.angle_beta   90.00
_cell.angle_gamma   90.00
#
_symmetry.space_group_name_H-M   'P 1'
#
loop_
_entity.id
_entity.type
_entity.pdbx_description
1 polymer ?
#
loop_
_entity_poly.entity_id
_entity_poly.type
_entity_poly.pdbx_seq_one_letter_code
_entity_poly.pdbx_strand_id
1 'polypeptide(L)'
;MAFGVSFAHVNLIANDWRQLARFYEDVLGCVPVLPERRVAGNRLARATGVADARIQGVHLRLPGYRDEGPTLEIFQYDPHLDSPPVAANQRWSVL
;
A
#
# COMPACT_ATOMS: atom_id res chain seq x y z
N MET A 1 32.53 -1.32 -5.24
CA MET A 1 31.09 -1.61 -5.41
C MET A 1 30.33 -0.41 -4.89
N ALA A 2 29.63 0.32 -5.76
CA ALA A 2 28.77 1.40 -5.31
C ALA A 2 27.49 0.79 -4.74
N PHE A 3 27.15 1.11 -3.49
CA PHE A 3 25.85 0.77 -2.93
C PHE A 3 24.81 1.68 -3.60
N GLY A 4 24.09 1.14 -4.58
CA GLY A 4 23.01 1.84 -5.25
C GLY A 4 21.76 1.84 -4.37
N VAL A 5 21.14 2.99 -4.20
CA VAL A 5 19.80 3.12 -3.61
C VAL A 5 18.79 3.15 -4.74
N SER A 6 17.73 2.36 -4.64
CA SER A 6 16.62 2.34 -5.59
C SER A 6 15.31 2.62 -4.89
N PHE A 7 14.34 3.11 -5.67
CA PHE A 7 12.97 3.20 -5.20
C PHE A 7 12.36 1.80 -5.16
N ALA A 8 12.05 1.30 -3.97
CA ALA A 8 11.60 -0.07 -3.78
C ALA A 8 10.08 -0.23 -3.91
N HIS A 9 9.31 0.72 -3.37
CA HIS A 9 7.86 0.62 -3.37
C HIS A 9 7.18 1.96 -3.07
N VAL A 10 5.92 2.05 -3.47
CA VAL A 10 4.96 3.03 -2.97
C VAL A 10 3.81 2.30 -2.31
N ASN A 11 3.25 2.87 -1.24
CA ASN A 11 2.13 2.29 -0.51
C ASN A 11 0.86 3.13 -0.68
N LEU A 12 -0.26 2.47 -0.93
CA LEU A 12 -1.60 3.05 -0.92
C LEU A 12 -2.45 2.36 0.14
N ILE A 13 -3.13 3.17 0.96
CA ILE A 13 -4.13 2.69 1.91
C ILE A 13 -5.51 2.76 1.27
N ALA A 14 -6.24 1.65 1.31
CA ALA A 14 -7.54 1.48 0.69
C ALA A 14 -8.57 0.93 1.69
N ASN A 15 -9.83 1.35 1.52
CA ASN A 15 -10.96 0.82 2.27
C ASN A 15 -11.24 -0.65 1.93
N ASP A 16 -11.08 -1.00 0.64
CA ASP A 16 -11.12 -2.37 0.13
C ASP A 16 -9.87 -2.60 -0.72
N TRP A 17 -8.85 -3.21 -0.11
CA TRP A 17 -7.58 -3.43 -0.80
C TRP A 17 -7.72 -4.39 -1.98
N ARG A 18 -8.66 -5.35 -1.94
CA ARG A 18 -8.84 -6.33 -3.02
C ARG A 18 -9.45 -5.68 -4.25
N GLN A 19 -10.43 -4.79 -4.04
CA GLN A 19 -11.03 -4.04 -5.14
C GLN A 19 -10.00 -3.15 -5.83
N LEU A 20 -9.19 -2.41 -5.06
CA LEU A 20 -8.17 -1.53 -5.64
C LEU A 20 -7.04 -2.34 -6.30
N ALA A 21 -6.64 -3.48 -5.74
CA ALA A 21 -5.65 -4.36 -6.37
C ALA A 21 -6.12 -4.86 -7.74
N ARG A 22 -7.36 -5.38 -7.82
CA ARG A 22 -7.96 -5.80 -9.08
C ARG A 22 -7.98 -4.69 -10.12
N PHE A 23 -8.31 -3.46 -9.72
CA PHE A 23 -8.25 -2.32 -10.64
C PHE A 23 -6.85 -2.14 -11.25
N TYR A 24 -5.80 -2.19 -10.43
CA TYR A 24 -4.42 -2.04 -10.93
C TYR A 24 -3.94 -3.25 -11.75
N GLU A 25 -4.39 -4.46 -11.41
CA GLU A 25 -4.18 -5.66 -12.23
C GLU A 25 -4.84 -5.50 -13.61
N ASP A 26 -6.11 -5.10 -13.64
CA ASP A 26 -6.92 -5.03 -14.87
C ASP A 26 -6.51 -3.86 -15.78
N VAL A 27 -6.26 -2.68 -15.21
CA VAL A 27 -6.04 -1.45 -15.99
C VAL A 27 -4.58 -1.25 -16.36
N LEU A 28 -3.65 -1.60 -15.47
CA LEU A 28 -2.21 -1.41 -15.70
C LEU A 28 -1.47 -2.71 -15.96
N GLY A 29 -2.10 -3.89 -15.82
CA GLY A 29 -1.41 -5.16 -15.98
C GLY A 29 -0.41 -5.44 -14.84
N CYS A 30 -0.64 -4.88 -13.66
CA CYS A 30 0.16 -5.18 -12.49
C CYS A 30 0.00 -6.66 -12.08
N VAL A 31 1.03 -7.26 -11.50
CA VAL A 31 1.01 -8.69 -11.14
C VAL A 31 1.17 -8.88 -9.63
N PRO A 32 0.29 -9.63 -8.95
CA PRO A 32 0.42 -9.91 -7.53
C PRO A 32 1.72 -10.64 -7.18
N VAL A 33 2.41 -10.15 -6.14
CA VAL A 33 3.58 -10.78 -5.54
C VAL A 33 3.15 -11.42 -4.23
N LEU A 34 3.03 -12.75 -4.24
CA LEU A 34 2.62 -13.55 -3.08
C LEU A 34 3.74 -13.67 -2.02
N PRO A 35 3.39 -13.91 -0.75
CA PRO A 35 2.03 -14.05 -0.21
C PRO A 35 1.33 -12.70 0.02
N GLU A 36 -0.01 -12.72 0.06
CA GLU A 36 -0.80 -11.63 0.66
C GLU A 36 -0.22 -11.26 2.04
N ARG A 37 -0.26 -9.98 2.39
CA ARG A 37 0.20 -9.47 3.67
C ARG A 37 -0.92 -9.59 4.69
N ARG A 38 -0.58 -10.13 5.86
CA ARG A 38 -1.36 -10.09 7.09
C ARG A 38 -0.39 -9.82 8.21
N VAL A 39 -0.37 -8.59 8.70
CA VAL A 39 0.61 -8.12 9.68
C VAL A 39 -0.13 -7.51 10.86
N ALA A 40 0.31 -7.84 12.08
CA ALA A 40 -0.29 -7.36 13.32
C ALA A 40 0.75 -7.30 14.43
N GLY A 41 0.38 -6.64 15.54
CA GLY A 41 1.13 -6.66 16.80
C GLY A 41 2.21 -5.59 16.92
N ASN A 42 3.02 -5.69 17.98
CA ASN A 42 3.91 -4.62 18.44
C ASN A 42 4.89 -4.10 17.37
N ARG A 43 5.37 -4.96 16.47
CA ARG A 43 6.28 -4.52 15.40
C ARG A 43 5.59 -3.55 14.44
N LEU A 44 4.34 -3.84 14.08
CA LEU A 44 3.55 -2.97 13.21
C LEU A 44 3.21 -1.66 13.91
N ALA A 45 2.79 -1.72 15.17
CA ALA A 45 2.50 -0.54 15.97
C ALA A 45 3.73 0.38 16.10
N ARG A 46 4.92 -0.18 16.33
CA ARG A 46 6.17 0.59 16.37
C ARG A 46 6.58 1.19 15.03
N ALA A 47 6.23 0.55 13.92
CA ALA A 47 6.57 1.04 12.58
C ALA A 47 5.62 2.15 12.10
N THR A 48 4.36 2.10 12.50
CA THR A 48 3.29 2.99 12.01
C THR A 48 2.88 4.06 13.02
N GLY A 49 3.19 3.86 14.31
CA GLY A 49 2.69 4.68 15.41
C GLY A 49 1.23 4.39 15.79
N VAL A 50 0.57 3.41 15.16
CA VAL A 50 -0.84 3.07 15.40
C VAL A 50 -0.93 1.88 16.34
N ALA A 51 -1.47 2.09 17.54
CA ALA A 51 -1.70 1.02 18.51
C ALA A 51 -2.70 -0.01 17.98
N ASP A 52 -2.46 -1.29 18.27
CA ASP A 52 -3.33 -2.43 17.91
C ASP A 52 -3.70 -2.56 16.43
N ALA A 53 -2.95 -1.89 15.54
CA ALA A 53 -3.16 -1.96 14.11
C ALA A 53 -3.00 -3.40 13.58
N ARG A 54 -3.88 -3.75 12.65
CA ARG A 54 -3.77 -4.90 11.77
C ARG A 54 -3.81 -4.42 10.34
N ILE A 55 -2.94 -4.96 9.49
CA ILE A 55 -2.90 -4.65 8.07
C ILE A 55 -3.11 -5.93 7.27
N GLN A 56 -3.97 -5.83 6.27
CA GLN A 56 -4.10 -6.81 5.20
C GLN A 56 -3.80 -6.16 3.85
N GLY A 57 -3.30 -6.94 2.89
CA GLY A 57 -3.10 -6.40 1.55
C GLY A 57 -2.20 -7.22 0.65
N VAL A 58 -1.67 -6.59 -0.39
CA VAL A 58 -0.84 -7.24 -1.40
C VAL A 58 0.21 -6.29 -1.95
N HIS A 59 1.32 -6.85 -2.44
CA HIS A 59 2.27 -6.12 -3.27
C HIS A 59 1.97 -6.46 -4.73
N LEU A 60 1.97 -5.46 -5.58
CA LEU A 60 1.78 -5.59 -7.01
C LEU A 60 3.05 -5.15 -7.73
N ARG A 61 3.57 -6.00 -8.60
CA ARG A 61 4.70 -5.66 -9.46
C ARG A 61 4.21 -4.80 -10.61
N LEU A 62 4.92 -3.69 -10.85
CA LEU A 62 4.62 -2.81 -11.96
C LEU A 62 5.03 -3.46 -13.30
N PRO A 63 4.24 -3.25 -14.38
CA PRO A 63 4.61 -3.73 -15.71
C PRO A 63 5.94 -3.09 -16.18
N GLY A 64 6.67 -3.80 -17.04
CA GLY A 64 7.92 -3.30 -17.63
C GLY A 64 9.18 -3.49 -16.77
N TYR A 65 9.05 -3.97 -15.54
CA TYR A 65 10.19 -4.32 -14.69
C TYR A 65 10.42 -5.84 -14.60
N ARG A 66 11.66 -6.23 -14.24
CA ARG A 66 12.00 -7.61 -13.87
C ARG A 66 11.48 -7.92 -12.46
N ASP A 67 11.69 -9.15 -11.99
CA ASP A 67 11.16 -9.61 -10.70
C ASP A 67 11.59 -8.75 -9.49
N GLU A 68 12.78 -8.13 -9.57
CA GLU A 68 13.37 -7.20 -8.58
C GLU A 68 12.86 -5.74 -8.73
N GLY A 69 11.83 -5.52 -9.53
CA GLY A 69 11.26 -4.20 -9.82
C GLY A 69 10.55 -3.55 -8.62
N PRO A 70 10.28 -2.23 -8.70
CA PRO A 70 9.48 -1.55 -7.69
C PRO A 70 8.08 -2.15 -7.60
N THR A 71 7.51 -2.11 -6.40
CA THR A 71 6.16 -2.60 -6.14
C THR A 71 5.20 -1.49 -5.73
N LEU A 72 3.94 -1.64 -6.14
CA LEU A 72 2.81 -0.93 -5.56
C LEU A 72 2.25 -1.79 -4.43
N GLU A 73 2.31 -1.31 -3.21
CA GLU A 73 1.67 -1.96 -2.07
C GLU A 73 0.26 -1.39 -1.88
N ILE A 74 -0.71 -2.27 -1.73
CA ILE A 74 -2.09 -1.88 -1.45
C ILE A 74 -2.52 -2.53 -0.14
N PHE A 75 -2.69 -1.71 0.89
CA PHE A 75 -2.98 -2.14 2.25
C PHE A 75 -4.31 -1.59 2.75
N GLN A 76 -4.90 -2.32 3.68
CA GLN A 76 -6.11 -1.93 4.41
C GLN A 76 -5.84 -2.11 5.90
N TYR A 77 -6.17 -1.08 6.68
CA TYR A 77 -6.09 -1.14 8.13
C TYR A 77 -7.35 -1.73 8.75
N ASP A 78 -7.16 -2.38 9.90
CA ASP A 78 -8.20 -2.84 10.80
C ASP A 78 -7.76 -2.58 12.25
N PRO A 79 -8.49 -1.77 13.04
CA PRO A 79 -9.77 -1.13 12.69
C PRO A 79 -9.59 -0.01 11.65
N HIS A 80 -10.61 0.16 10.82
CA HIS A 80 -10.70 1.31 9.94
C HIS A 80 -11.19 2.50 10.76
N LEU A 81 -10.50 3.64 10.66
CA LEU A 81 -10.99 4.88 11.24
C LEU A 81 -11.85 5.61 10.21
N ASP A 82 -12.92 6.23 10.68
CA ASP A 82 -13.73 7.11 9.86
C ASP A 82 -12.89 8.30 9.40
N SER A 83 -13.08 8.69 8.15
CA SER A 83 -12.46 9.88 7.58
C SER A 83 -13.53 10.79 6.99
N PRO A 84 -13.31 12.12 7.00
CA PRO A 84 -14.17 13.02 6.26
C PRO A 84 -14.15 12.66 4.76
N PRO A 85 -15.19 13.04 4.00
CA PRO A 85 -15.26 12.77 2.57
C PRO A 85 -14.01 13.31 1.85
N VAL A 86 -13.32 12.42 1.13
CA VAL A 86 -12.14 12.77 0.33
C VAL A 86 -12.61 13.40 -0.98
N ALA A 87 -12.10 14.58 -1.34
CA ALA A 87 -12.29 15.13 -2.68
C ALA A 87 -10.97 15.67 -3.26
N ALA A 88 -10.71 15.35 -4.53
CA ALA A 88 -9.45 15.61 -5.22
C ALA A 88 -9.09 17.11 -5.33
N ASN A 89 -10.06 18.00 -5.12
CA ASN A 89 -9.93 19.44 -5.21
C ASN A 89 -10.32 20.17 -3.90
N GLN A 90 -10.14 19.52 -2.74
CA GLN A 90 -10.27 20.21 -1.46
C GLN A 90 -9.06 21.11 -1.21
N ARG A 91 -9.32 22.34 -0.81
CA ARG A 91 -8.28 23.26 -0.35
C ARG A 91 -7.69 22.68 0.93
N TRP A 92 -6.40 22.35 0.92
CA TRP A 92 -5.67 22.01 2.15
C TRP A 92 -5.73 23.22 3.09
N SER A 93 -6.19 22.99 4.32
CA SER A 93 -6.34 24.03 5.35
C SER A 93 -5.04 24.39 6.05
N VAL A 94 -3.89 23.98 5.51
CA VAL A 94 -2.58 24.15 6.14
C VAL A 94 -1.79 25.23 5.41
N LEU A 95 -2.35 26.44 5.36
CA LEU A 95 -1.71 27.75 5.33
C LEU A 95 -2.69 28.79 5.88
#